data_AF-A0A7S0IHR4-F1
#
_entry.id   AF-A0A7S0IHR4-F1
#
_cell.length_a   1.000
_cell.length_b   1.000
_cell.length_c   1.000
_cell.angle_alpha   90.00
_cell.angle_beta   90.00
_cell.angle_gamma   90.00
#
_symmetry.space_group_name_H-M   'P 1'
#
loop_
_entity.id
_entity.type
_entity.pdbx_description
1 polymer ?
#
loop_
_entity_poly.entity_id
_entity_poly.type
_entity_poly.pdbx_seq_one_letter_code
_entity_poly.pdbx_strand_id
1 'polypeptide(L)'
;MLFSMNAGDYARPVVRESAPAEFRTLMLRTDGNIFEQLLASVQFEDVGKGRQGAVLVKPEDARGWPIVRTTSKYARPAQCFQPLHERLARQIEGHASLPVGLNN
;
A
#
# COMPACT_ATOMS: atom_id res chain seq x y z
N MET A 1 15.91 31.28 9.52
CA MET A 1 15.12 30.59 10.58
C MET A 1 14.81 29.20 10.04
N LEU A 2 15.49 28.14 10.50
CA LEU A 2 15.21 26.77 10.08
C LEU A 2 14.13 26.19 11.00
N PHE A 3 12.94 25.90 10.46
CA PHE A 3 11.96 25.06 11.15
C PHE A 3 12.40 23.61 11.02
N SER A 4 12.78 22.98 12.15
CA SER A 4 12.99 21.54 12.24
C SER A 4 11.73 20.89 12.83
N MET A 5 11.08 20.00 12.08
CA MET A 5 9.91 19.22 12.52
C MET A 5 10.27 18.00 13.39
N ASN A 6 11.55 17.80 13.74
CA ASN A 6 12.05 16.56 14.34
C ASN A 6 12.54 16.74 15.80
N ALA A 7 11.99 17.68 16.56
CA ALA A 7 12.39 17.91 17.96
C ALA A 7 12.09 16.72 18.90
N GLY A 8 11.41 15.67 18.43
CA GLY A 8 11.12 14.50 19.23
C GLY A 8 9.95 14.69 20.20
N ASP A 9 9.21 15.80 20.08
CA ASP A 9 8.03 16.15 20.89
C ASP A 9 6.80 15.26 20.59
N TYR A 10 7.02 14.06 20.05
CA TYR A 10 5.97 13.09 19.79
C TYR A 10 5.52 12.47 21.12
N ALA A 11 4.59 13.14 21.80
CA ALA A 11 3.91 12.54 22.93
C ALA A 11 3.16 11.29 22.43
N ARG A 12 3.41 10.13 23.08
CA ARG A 12 2.67 8.90 22.81
C ARG A 12 1.16 9.19 22.89
N PRO A 13 0.36 8.87 21.87
CA PRO A 13 -1.08 9.03 21.94
C PRO A 13 -1.63 8.23 23.13
N VAL A 14 -2.33 8.92 24.04
CA VAL A 14 -3.04 8.27 25.15
C VAL A 14 -4.35 7.72 24.59
N VAL A 15 -4.34 6.45 24.20
CA VAL A 15 -5.54 5.75 23.72
C VAL A 15 -6.48 5.57 24.90
N ARG A 16 -7.64 6.25 24.86
CA ARG A 16 -8.74 6.03 25.80
C ARG A 16 -9.75 5.11 25.13
N GLU A 17 -10.10 4.04 25.84
CA GLU A 17 -10.99 2.93 25.44
C GLU A 17 -10.32 1.83 24.60
N SER A 18 -10.71 0.57 24.87
CA SER A 18 -10.23 -0.63 24.17
C SER A 18 -10.43 -0.46 22.68
N ALA A 19 -9.35 -0.08 21.98
CA ALA A 19 -9.36 0.07 20.55
C ALA A 19 -9.86 -1.24 19.92
N PRO A 20 -10.72 -1.19 18.88
CA PRO A 20 -10.98 -2.37 18.08
C PRO A 20 -9.64 -2.92 17.62
N ALA A 21 -9.41 -4.23 17.78
CA ALA A 21 -8.13 -4.91 17.61
C ALA A 21 -7.19 -4.16 16.64
N GLU A 22 -6.15 -3.51 17.17
CA GLU A 22 -5.27 -2.61 16.41
C GLU A 22 -4.62 -3.30 15.21
N PHE A 23 -4.47 -4.63 15.30
CA PHE A 23 -4.06 -5.50 14.21
C PHE A 23 -5.10 -6.60 13.98
N ARG A 24 -5.47 -6.81 12.71
CA ARG A 24 -6.37 -7.89 12.29
C ARG A 24 -5.61 -8.86 11.39
N THR A 25 -5.81 -10.15 11.63
CA THR A 25 -5.37 -11.20 10.71
C THR A 25 -6.57 -11.68 9.91
N LEU A 26 -6.48 -11.61 8.58
CA LEU A 26 -7.54 -12.04 7.67
C LEU A 26 -7.06 -13.24 6.88
N MET A 27 -7.87 -14.29 6.85
CA MET A 27 -7.60 -15.47 6.03
C MET A 27 -8.32 -15.30 4.69
N LEU A 28 -7.55 -15.18 3.61
CA LEU A 28 -8.07 -15.02 2.26
C LEU A 28 -7.95 -16.35 1.53
N ARG A 29 -9.01 -16.74 0.80
CA ARG A 29 -8.94 -17.87 -0.12
C ARG A 29 -8.42 -17.39 -1.47
N THR A 30 -7.28 -17.92 -1.88
CA THR A 30 -6.64 -17.61 -3.17
C THR A 30 -6.47 -18.86 -4.00
N ASP A 31 -6.65 -18.75 -5.31
CA ASP A 31 -6.42 -19.85 -6.23
C ASP A 31 -4.92 -20.00 -6.50
N GLY A 32 -4.35 -21.12 -6.09
CA GLY A 32 -2.93 -21.42 -6.30
C GLY A 32 -1.98 -20.49 -5.53
N ASN A 33 -0.76 -20.33 -6.03
CA ASN A 33 0.25 -19.48 -5.42
C ASN A 33 0.05 -18.03 -5.87
N ILE A 34 -0.66 -17.25 -5.04
CA ILE A 34 -0.91 -15.83 -5.31
C ILE A 34 0.36 -14.99 -5.34
N PHE A 35 1.39 -15.38 -4.57
CA PHE A 35 2.64 -14.61 -4.49
C PHE A 35 3.43 -14.66 -5.80
N GLU A 36 3.51 -15.84 -6.43
CA GLU A 36 4.12 -15.98 -7.76
C GLU A 36 3.36 -15.17 -8.83
N GLN A 37 2.03 -15.18 -8.76
CA GLN A 37 1.20 -14.39 -9.68
C GLN A 37 1.43 -12.88 -9.50
N LEU A 38 1.54 -12.41 -8.25
CA LEU A 38 1.85 -11.01 -7.94
C LEU A 38 3.29 -10.64 -8.31
N LEU A 39 4.23 -11.56 -8.12
CA LEU A 39 5.63 -11.36 -8.50
C LEU A 39 5.76 -11.21 -10.02
N ALA A 40 5.04 -12.04 -10.78
CA ALA A 40 5.04 -12.02 -12.24
C ALA A 40 4.19 -10.88 -12.84
N SER A 41 3.24 -10.30 -12.10
CA SER A 41 2.35 -9.25 -12.62
C SER A 41 3.00 -7.88 -12.73
N VAL A 42 4.22 -7.70 -12.21
CA VAL A 42 4.91 -6.41 -12.17
C VAL A 42 6.37 -6.56 -12.54
N GLN A 43 6.94 -5.50 -13.09
CA GLN A 43 8.36 -5.42 -13.37
C GLN A 43 9.08 -4.77 -12.20
N PHE A 44 9.80 -5.58 -11.44
CA PHE A 44 10.63 -5.08 -10.35
C PHE A 44 11.92 -4.42 -10.86
N GLU A 45 12.39 -3.43 -10.13
CA GLU A 45 13.70 -2.80 -10.30
C GLU A 45 14.46 -2.74 -8.99
N ASP A 46 15.79 -2.62 -9.05
CA ASP A 46 16.63 -2.42 -7.88
C ASP A 46 16.41 -1.01 -7.32
N VAL A 47 15.99 -0.93 -6.05
CA VAL A 47 15.75 0.33 -5.33
C VAL A 47 16.81 0.56 -4.24
N GLY A 48 17.91 -0.18 -4.30
CA GLY A 48 19.06 -0.10 -3.42
C GLY A 48 19.00 -1.01 -2.20
N LYS A 49 20.19 -1.30 -1.64
CA LYS A 49 20.38 -2.15 -0.45
C LYS A 49 19.85 -3.59 -0.63
N GLY A 50 19.97 -4.14 -1.84
CA GLY A 50 19.51 -5.49 -2.18
C GLY A 50 17.99 -5.64 -2.24
N ARG A 51 17.24 -4.53 -2.28
CA ARG A 51 15.79 -4.55 -2.36
C ARG A 51 15.35 -4.31 -3.79
N GLN A 52 14.33 -5.06 -4.19
CA GLN A 52 13.60 -4.82 -5.41
C GLN A 52 12.25 -4.18 -5.10
N GLY A 53 11.83 -3.24 -5.95
CA GLY A 53 10.56 -2.53 -5.79
C GLY A 53 9.89 -2.25 -7.12
N ALA A 54 8.60 -1.95 -7.05
CA ALA A 54 7.81 -1.44 -8.17
C ALA A 54 6.80 -0.43 -7.63
N VAL A 55 6.54 0.63 -8.39
CA VAL A 55 5.48 1.59 -8.07
C VAL A 55 4.22 1.20 -8.83
N LEU A 56 3.14 0.95 -8.09
CA LEU A 56 1.84 0.65 -8.67
C LEU A 56 0.90 1.84 -8.51
N VAL A 57 0.18 2.17 -9.58
CA VAL A 57 -0.79 3.24 -9.64
C VAL A 57 -2.14 2.69 -10.08
N LYS A 58 -3.19 3.07 -9.37
CA LYS A 58 -4.57 2.83 -9.79
C LYS A 58 -5.13 4.16 -10.28
N PRO A 59 -5.29 4.36 -11.60
CA PRO A 59 -5.96 5.56 -12.09
C PRO A 59 -7.42 5.53 -11.66
N GLU A 60 -7.96 6.68 -11.28
CA GLU A 60 -9.40 6.86 -11.08
C GLU A 60 -9.93 7.72 -12.22
N ASP A 61 -10.88 7.19 -13.02
CA ASP A 61 -11.36 7.85 -14.24
C ASP A 61 -11.80 9.32 -14.01
N ALA A 62 -12.36 9.62 -12.84
CA ALA A 62 -12.81 10.97 -12.48
C ALA A 62 -11.71 11.87 -11.89
N ARG A 63 -10.64 11.30 -11.33
CA ARG A 63 -9.58 12.05 -10.61
C ARG A 63 -8.21 12.03 -11.30
N GLY A 64 -8.07 11.24 -12.36
CA GLY A 64 -6.83 11.08 -13.10
C GLY A 64 -5.80 10.23 -12.36
N TRP A 65 -4.52 10.55 -12.57
CA TRP A 65 -3.40 9.82 -12.00
C TRP A 65 -3.00 10.38 -10.64
N PRO A 66 -2.81 9.53 -9.60
CA PRO A 66 -2.33 9.99 -8.31
C PRO A 66 -0.88 10.50 -8.41
N ILE A 67 -0.60 11.64 -7.79
CA ILE A 67 0.75 12.20 -7.66
C ILE A 67 1.31 11.79 -6.30
N VAL A 68 2.27 10.87 -6.31
CA VAL A 68 2.91 10.36 -5.09
C VAL A 68 4.29 10.99 -4.92
N ARG A 69 4.57 11.52 -3.73
CA ARG A 69 5.94 11.95 -3.36
C ARG A 69 6.71 10.75 -2.83
N THR A 70 7.85 10.46 -3.46
CA THR A 70 8.76 9.40 -3.05
C THR A 70 10.18 9.94 -2.91
N THR A 71 10.93 9.42 -1.94
CA THR A 71 12.38 9.68 -1.81
C THR A 71 13.23 8.66 -2.55
N SER A 72 12.63 7.57 -3.02
CA SER A 72 13.29 6.53 -3.81
C SER A 72 13.37 6.99 -5.27
N LYS A 73 14.54 6.80 -5.87
CA LYS A 73 14.71 6.99 -7.32
C LYS A 73 14.28 5.70 -8.01
N TYR A 74 13.31 5.83 -8.91
CA TYR A 74 12.85 4.75 -9.78
C TYR A 74 13.31 5.06 -11.20
N ALA A 75 13.86 4.07 -11.88
CA ALA A 75 14.23 4.12 -13.29
C ALA A 75 13.06 3.68 -14.19
N ARG A 76 12.14 2.84 -13.67
CA ARG A 76 10.95 2.43 -14.41
C ARG A 76 9.77 3.37 -14.09
N PRO A 77 8.92 3.68 -15.09
CA PRO A 77 7.65 4.37 -14.83
C PRO A 77 6.75 3.56 -13.89
N ALA A 78 5.85 4.25 -13.19
CA ALA A 78 4.82 3.59 -12.42
C ALA A 78 3.95 2.69 -13.31
N GLN A 79 3.58 1.52 -12.79
CA GLN A 79 2.82 0.49 -13.50
C GLN A 79 1.36 0.49 -13.05
N CYS A 80 0.45 0.24 -13.98
CA CYS A 80 -0.98 0.21 -13.67
C CYS A 80 -1.36 -0.98 -12.78
N PHE A 81 -2.31 -0.77 -11.88
CA PHE A 81 -3.01 -1.84 -11.20
C PHE A 81 -3.58 -2.83 -12.22
N GLN A 82 -3.23 -4.11 -12.05
CA GLN A 82 -3.75 -5.20 -12.87
C GLN A 82 -5.02 -5.78 -12.21
N PRO A 83 -5.87 -6.49 -12.97
CA PRO A 83 -7.08 -7.13 -12.43
C PRO A 83 -6.82 -8.03 -11.20
N LEU A 84 -5.63 -8.65 -11.14
CA LEU A 84 -5.19 -9.44 -9.98
C LEU A 84 -5.16 -8.61 -8.69
N HIS A 85 -4.59 -7.41 -8.75
CA HIS A 85 -4.47 -6.51 -7.60
C HIS A 85 -5.85 -6.03 -7.14
N GLU A 86 -6.74 -5.71 -8.08
CA GLU A 86 -8.11 -5.30 -7.79
C GLU A 86 -8.96 -6.39 -7.15
N ARG A 87 -8.82 -7.63 -7.65
CA ARG A 87 -9.49 -8.79 -7.06
C ARG A 87 -9.03 -9.00 -5.61
N LEU A 88 -7.72 -8.95 -5.36
CA LEU A 88 -7.18 -9.11 -4.01
C LEU A 88 -7.63 -7.99 -3.07
N ALA A 89 -7.60 -6.73 -3.52
CA ALA A 89 -8.08 -5.58 -2.73
C ALA A 89 -9.55 -5.75 -2.32
N ARG A 90 -10.43 -6.14 -3.27
CA ARG A 90 -11.85 -6.40 -2.98
C ARG A 90 -12.06 -7.56 -2.00
N GLN A 91 -11.26 -8.62 -2.10
CA GLN A 91 -11.32 -9.71 -1.12
C GLN A 91 -10.93 -9.21 0.28
N ILE A 92 -9.84 -8.45 0.39
CA ILE A 92 -9.41 -7.85 1.66
C ILE A 92 -10.52 -6.97 2.24
N GLU A 93 -11.09 -6.06 1.45
CA GLU A 93 -12.19 -5.18 1.89
C GLU A 93 -13.40 -5.97 2.40
N GLY A 94 -13.83 -6.98 1.65
CA GLY A 94 -14.95 -7.84 2.03
C GLY A 94 -14.71 -8.57 3.35
N HIS A 95 -13.49 -9.06 3.59
CA HIS A 95 -13.14 -9.74 4.83
C HIS A 95 -12.88 -8.77 6.00
N ALA A 96 -12.38 -7.58 5.72
CA ALA A 96 -11.98 -6.63 6.74
C ALA A 96 -13.16 -5.89 7.37
N SER A 97 -14.32 -5.83 6.67
CA SER A 97 -15.51 -5.09 7.10
C SER A 97 -15.15 -3.65 7.51
N LEU A 98 -14.34 -2.98 6.67
CA LEU A 98 -13.84 -1.64 6.95
C LEU A 98 -14.98 -0.62 6.80
N PRO A 99 -15.07 0.37 7.69
CA PRO A 99 -16.07 1.44 7.58
C PRO A 99 -15.82 2.38 6.39
N VAL A 100 -14.59 2.39 5.88
CA VAL A 100 -14.16 3.14 4.70
C VAL A 100 -13.37 2.18 3.81
N GLY A 101 -13.56 2.25 2.49
CA GLY A 101 -12.79 1.44 1.53
C GLY A 101 -11.30 1.73 1.57
N LEU A 102 -10.50 0.85 0.99
CA LEU A 102 -9.06 1.04 0.90
C LEU A 102 -8.77 2.23 -0.03
N ASN A 103 -8.14 3.28 0.51
CA ASN A 103 -7.64 4.42 -0.23
C ASN A 103 -6.11 4.43 -0.17
N ASN A 104 -5.46 4.10 -1.29
CA ASN A 104 -4.01 4.25 -1.43
C ASN A 104 -3.65 5.64 -1.98
#